data_AF-A0A9R0I329-F1
#
_entry.id   AF-A0A9R0I329-F1
#
_cell.length_a   1.000
_cell.length_b   1.000
_cell.length_c   1.000
_cell.angle_alpha   90.00
_cell.angle_beta   90.00
_cell.angle_gamma   90.00
#
_symmetry.space_group_name_H-M   'P 1'
#
loop_
_entity.id
_entity.type
_entity.pdbx_description
1 polymer ?
#
loop_
_entity_poly.entity_id
_entity_poly.type
_entity_poly.pdbx_seq_one_letter_code
_entity_poly.pdbx_strand_id
1 'polypeptide(L)'
;MGQGSGSANLGVFFGVSILCLLALTKPTHGAIYTVGGSGGWTFNVNSWTNGKSFKAADILAFNYVKSTHNVVAVSKEDYDSCSSTGGAKVYQSGKDRIKLSKGSNYFICTLPGHCQSGMKIAITAS
;
A
#
# COMPACT_ATOMS: atom_id res chain seq x y z
N MET A 1 -48.71 -48.08 -5.95
CA MET A 1 -48.20 -46.90 -5.21
C MET A 1 -46.73 -46.74 -5.58
N GLY A 2 -46.40 -45.74 -6.41
CA GLY A 2 -45.07 -45.59 -7.01
C GLY A 2 -44.06 -44.95 -6.04
N GLN A 3 -42.90 -45.56 -5.89
CA GLN A 3 -41.75 -44.98 -5.20
C GLN A 3 -40.98 -44.09 -6.18
N GLY A 4 -40.99 -42.77 -5.94
CA GLY A 4 -40.16 -41.81 -6.67
C GLY A 4 -38.81 -41.69 -5.98
N SER A 5 -37.78 -42.34 -6.54
CA SER A 5 -36.38 -42.12 -6.14
C SER A 5 -35.90 -40.78 -6.69
N GLY A 6 -36.04 -39.72 -5.89
CA GLY A 6 -35.46 -38.42 -6.19
C GLY A 6 -33.95 -38.46 -5.91
N SER A 7 -33.16 -38.85 -6.90
CA SER A 7 -31.70 -38.70 -6.87
C SER A 7 -31.38 -37.21 -6.95
N ALA A 8 -31.40 -36.51 -5.81
CA ALA A 8 -30.81 -35.20 -5.70
C ALA A 8 -29.34 -35.34 -6.10
N ASN A 9 -28.96 -34.78 -7.26
CA ASN A 9 -27.59 -34.76 -7.75
C ASN A 9 -26.73 -34.04 -6.71
N LEU A 10 -26.11 -34.80 -5.80
CA LEU A 10 -25.21 -34.29 -4.76
C LEU A 10 -24.17 -33.34 -5.38
N GLY A 11 -23.68 -33.64 -6.59
CA GLY A 11 -22.76 -32.78 -7.35
C GLY A 11 -23.31 -31.40 -7.71
N VAL A 12 -24.62 -31.25 -7.93
CA VAL A 12 -25.26 -29.95 -8.18
C VAL A 12 -25.34 -29.14 -6.89
N PHE A 13 -25.67 -29.78 -5.76
CA PHE A 13 -25.67 -29.10 -4.45
C PHE A 13 -24.28 -28.66 -4.01
N PHE A 14 -23.27 -29.52 -4.16
CA PHE A 14 -21.88 -29.17 -3.88
C PHE A 14 -21.37 -28.08 -4.83
N GLY A 15 -21.71 -28.14 -6.12
CA GLY A 15 -21.33 -27.13 -7.11
C GLY A 15 -21.93 -25.75 -6.84
N VAL A 16 -23.23 -25.68 -6.52
CA VAL A 16 -23.93 -24.44 -6.15
C VAL A 16 -23.38 -23.86 -4.84
N SER A 17 -23.10 -24.72 -3.85
CA SER A 17 -22.54 -24.30 -2.57
C SER A 17 -21.13 -23.71 -2.70
N ILE A 18 -20.24 -24.37 -3.46
CA ILE A 18 -18.88 -23.87 -3.75
C ILE A 18 -18.93 -22.55 -4.53
N LEU A 19 -19.82 -22.43 -5.52
CA LEU A 19 -19.99 -21.21 -6.30
C LEU A 19 -20.51 -20.04 -5.44
N CYS A 20 -21.44 -20.30 -4.52
CA CYS A 20 -21.91 -19.33 -3.54
C CYS A 20 -20.79 -18.86 -2.60
N LEU A 21 -19.92 -19.77 -2.13
CA LEU A 21 -18.79 -19.43 -1.26
C LEU A 21 -17.75 -18.53 -1.98
N LEU A 22 -17.48 -18.78 -3.26
CA LEU A 22 -16.57 -17.96 -4.06
C LEU A 22 -17.16 -16.56 -4.32
N ALA A 23 -18.49 -16.46 -4.53
CA ALA A 23 -19.19 -15.19 -4.72
C ALA A 23 -19.22 -14.31 -3.45
N LEU A 24 -19.02 -14.89 -2.26
CA LEU A 24 -18.92 -14.16 -0.99
C LEU A 24 -17.52 -13.59 -0.73
N THR A 25 -16.51 -13.95 -1.53
CA THR A 25 -15.16 -13.40 -1.39
C THR A 25 -15.12 -12.00 -2.00
N LYS A 26 -15.14 -10.97 -1.15
CA LYS A 26 -14.82 -9.61 -1.62
C LYS A 26 -13.33 -9.57 -1.98
N PRO A 27 -12.94 -9.14 -3.19
CA PRO A 27 -11.54 -8.93 -3.49
C PRO A 27 -10.99 -7.85 -2.56
N THR A 28 -10.16 -8.23 -1.58
CA THR A 28 -9.55 -7.31 -0.62
C THR A 28 -8.35 -6.62 -1.29
N HIS A 29 -8.59 -5.78 -2.29
CA HIS A 29 -7.51 -4.92 -2.79
C HIS A 29 -7.29 -3.81 -1.76
N GLY A 30 -6.06 -3.70 -1.26
CA GLY A 30 -5.66 -2.54 -0.46
C GLY A 30 -5.90 -1.26 -1.26
N ALA A 31 -6.34 -0.20 -0.58
CA ALA A 31 -6.60 1.08 -1.21
C ALA A 31 -5.30 1.66 -1.77
N ILE A 32 -5.39 2.40 -2.87
CA ILE A 32 -4.24 3.10 -3.45
C ILE A 32 -4.32 4.57 -3.06
N TYR A 33 -3.27 5.07 -2.41
CA TYR A 33 -3.12 6.47 -2.04
C TYR A 33 -2.02 7.12 -2.88
N THR A 34 -2.40 8.11 -3.69
CA THR A 34 -1.42 8.94 -4.39
C THR A 34 -0.80 9.94 -3.42
N VAL A 35 0.47 9.75 -3.10
CA VAL A 35 1.22 10.61 -2.17
C VAL A 35 1.30 12.02 -2.74
N GLY A 36 0.92 13.01 -1.92
CA GLY A 36 0.84 14.42 -2.32
C GLY A 36 -0.29 14.78 -3.29
N GLY A 37 -1.17 13.83 -3.64
CA GLY A 37 -2.27 14.07 -4.58
C GLY A 37 -1.76 14.50 -5.97
N SER A 38 -2.30 15.59 -6.52
CA SER A 38 -1.88 16.13 -7.83
C SER A 38 -0.46 16.72 -7.82
N GLY A 39 0.06 17.13 -6.66
CA GLY A 39 1.42 17.65 -6.51
C GLY A 39 2.49 16.56 -6.53
N GLY A 40 2.11 15.31 -6.28
CA GLY A 40 3.02 14.17 -6.27
C GLY A 40 3.99 14.15 -5.07
N TRP A 41 5.04 13.34 -5.21
CA TRP A 41 6.11 13.23 -4.22
C TRP A 41 7.07 14.42 -4.41
N THR A 42 6.93 15.42 -3.53
CA THR A 42 7.64 16.71 -3.61
C THR A 42 7.92 17.27 -2.21
N PHE A 43 8.53 18.46 -2.12
CA PHE A 43 8.84 19.15 -0.88
C PHE A 43 7.59 19.47 -0.03
N ASN A 44 7.77 19.58 1.29
CA ASN A 44 6.70 19.90 2.25
C ASN A 44 5.46 18.97 2.18
N VAL A 45 5.64 17.73 1.73
CA VAL A 45 4.55 16.73 1.60
C VAL A 45 4.24 16.04 2.93
N ASN A 46 5.01 16.29 3.98
CA ASN A 46 4.90 15.63 5.28
C ASN A 46 3.52 15.72 5.94
N SER A 47 2.75 16.79 5.70
CA SER A 47 1.39 16.93 6.24
C SER A 47 0.31 16.19 5.43
N TRP A 48 0.64 15.67 4.25
CA TRP A 48 -0.32 14.98 3.37
C TRP A 48 -0.97 13.77 4.05
N THR A 49 -0.29 13.15 5.02
CA THR A 49 -0.83 12.00 5.75
C THR A 49 -1.93 12.36 6.75
N ASN A 50 -2.09 13.64 7.10
CA ASN A 50 -3.05 14.09 8.10
C ASN A 50 -4.50 13.75 7.72
N GLY A 51 -5.25 13.20 8.68
CA GLY A 51 -6.66 12.83 8.50
C GLY A 51 -6.89 11.58 7.63
N LYS A 52 -5.85 10.85 7.24
CA LYS A 52 -5.97 9.60 6.48
C LYS A 52 -5.88 8.39 7.39
N SER A 53 -6.65 7.36 7.07
CA SER A 53 -6.63 6.06 7.77
C SER A 53 -6.07 5.00 6.82
N PHE A 54 -4.84 4.59 7.07
CA PHE A 54 -4.15 3.57 6.27
C PHE A 54 -4.33 2.19 6.89
N LYS A 55 -4.40 1.16 6.04
CA LYS A 55 -4.49 -0.25 6.43
C LYS A 55 -3.29 -1.01 5.90
N ALA A 56 -2.96 -2.10 6.59
CA ALA A 56 -1.97 -3.05 6.05
C ALA A 56 -2.40 -3.50 4.65
N ALA A 57 -1.43 -3.65 3.75
CA ALA A 57 -1.59 -3.96 2.33
C ALA A 57 -2.17 -2.85 1.42
N ASP A 58 -2.53 -1.68 1.96
CA ASP A 58 -2.74 -0.48 1.12
C ASP A 58 -1.46 -0.14 0.35
N ILE A 59 -1.60 0.56 -0.77
CA ILE A 59 -0.51 0.92 -1.67
C ILE A 59 -0.33 2.44 -1.66
N LEU A 60 0.90 2.89 -1.43
CA LEU A 60 1.32 4.25 -1.72
C LEU A 60 1.82 4.34 -3.16
N ALA A 61 1.24 5.25 -3.93
CA ALA A 61 1.69 5.59 -5.27
C ALA A 61 2.52 6.88 -5.21
N PHE A 62 3.82 6.75 -5.44
CA PHE A 62 4.77 7.86 -5.50
C PHE A 62 5.01 8.25 -6.96
N ASN A 63 4.63 9.47 -7.32
CA ASN A 63 4.86 10.03 -8.65
C ASN A 63 5.84 11.19 -8.55
N TYR A 64 6.95 11.14 -9.30
CA TYR A 64 8.01 12.15 -9.28
C TYR A 64 8.92 12.07 -10.51
N VAL A 65 9.70 13.11 -10.76
CA VAL A 65 10.74 13.10 -11.79
C VAL A 65 11.94 12.30 -11.27
N LYS A 66 12.18 11.11 -11.85
CA LYS A 66 13.18 10.16 -11.36
C LYS A 66 14.64 10.66 -11.35
N SER A 67 14.95 11.73 -12.08
CA SER A 67 16.28 12.36 -12.08
C SER A 67 16.47 13.32 -10.91
N THR A 68 15.40 13.77 -10.25
CA THR A 68 15.47 14.78 -9.19
C THR A 68 15.03 14.25 -7.83
N HIS A 69 14.40 13.08 -7.76
CA HIS A 69 13.91 12.50 -6.52
C HIS A 69 14.05 10.97 -6.50
N ASN A 70 13.99 10.40 -5.32
CA ASN A 70 13.82 8.97 -5.07
C ASN A 70 12.86 8.77 -3.89
N VAL A 71 12.55 7.50 -3.61
CA VAL A 71 11.84 7.11 -2.38
C VAL A 71 12.68 6.04 -1.69
N VAL A 72 12.93 6.22 -0.40
CA VAL A 72 13.66 5.24 0.42
C VAL A 72 12.81 4.87 1.62
N ALA A 73 12.57 3.58 1.79
CA ALA A 73 11.93 3.04 2.99
C ALA A 73 12.98 2.90 4.10
N VAL A 74 12.74 3.54 5.24
CA VAL A 74 13.73 3.68 6.32
C VAL A 74 13.17 3.29 7.69
N SER A 75 14.04 3.19 8.69
CA SER A 75 13.63 3.06 10.09
C SER A 75 13.08 4.39 10.64
N LYS A 76 12.56 4.36 11.87
CA LYS A 76 12.13 5.59 12.54
C LYS A 76 13.31 6.53 12.80
N GLU A 77 14.44 5.98 13.22
CA GLU A 77 15.65 6.73 13.53
C GLU A 77 16.17 7.44 12.28
N ASP A 78 16.31 6.71 11.18
CA ASP A 78 16.74 7.23 9.88
C ASP A 78 15.75 8.27 9.32
N TYR A 79 14.45 8.07 9.54
CA TYR A 79 13.45 9.08 9.22
C TYR A 79 13.69 10.36 9.99
N ASP A 80 13.85 10.30 11.31
CA ASP A 80 14.01 11.46 12.19
C ASP A 80 15.29 12.25 11.87
N SER A 81 16.41 11.56 11.63
CA SER A 81 17.70 12.16 11.26
C SER A 81 17.83 12.52 9.78
N CYS A 82 16.87 12.14 8.94
CA CYS A 82 16.99 12.25 7.48
C CYS A 82 18.23 11.54 6.92
N SER A 83 18.56 10.37 7.47
CA SER A 83 19.62 9.50 6.98
C SER A 83 19.07 8.23 6.32
N SER A 84 19.96 7.47 5.69
CA SER A 84 19.65 6.14 5.17
C SER A 84 20.84 5.24 5.46
N THR A 85 20.64 4.23 6.29
CA THR A 85 21.64 3.20 6.57
C THR A 85 21.78 2.21 5.40
N GLY A 86 22.90 1.48 5.38
CA GLY A 86 23.15 0.45 4.37
C GLY A 86 22.10 -0.66 4.43
N GLY A 87 21.46 -0.97 3.31
CA GLY A 87 20.40 -1.99 3.20
C GLY A 87 18.98 -1.45 3.12
N ALA A 88 18.77 -0.13 3.28
CA ALA A 88 17.48 0.49 3.04
C ALA A 88 17.02 0.27 1.60
N LYS A 89 15.71 0.04 1.41
CA LYS A 89 15.15 -0.23 0.09
C LYS A 89 14.94 1.09 -0.66
N VAL A 90 15.67 1.25 -1.76
CA VAL A 90 15.64 2.43 -2.62
C VAL A 90 14.75 2.17 -3.84
N TYR A 91 13.90 3.13 -4.15
CA TYR A 91 13.01 3.13 -5.31
C TYR A 91 13.27 4.37 -6.17
N GLN A 92 13.38 4.18 -7.49
CA GLN A 92 13.85 5.20 -8.44
C GLN A 92 13.09 5.17 -9.78
N SER A 93 11.90 4.56 -9.85
CA SER A 93 11.17 4.48 -11.13
C SER A 93 10.49 5.80 -11.52
N GLY A 94 10.22 6.67 -10.55
CA GLY A 94 9.37 7.86 -10.72
C GLY A 94 7.87 7.58 -10.64
N LYS A 95 7.47 6.31 -10.55
CA LYS A 95 6.07 5.85 -10.45
C LYS A 95 5.95 4.64 -9.51
N ASP A 96 6.64 4.71 -8.36
CA ASP A 96 6.76 3.57 -7.46
C ASP A 96 5.44 3.27 -6.75
N ARG A 97 5.13 1.98 -6.63
CA ARG A 97 3.97 1.48 -5.88
C ARG A 97 4.45 0.63 -4.73
N ILE A 98 4.28 1.14 -3.51
CA ILE A 98 4.82 0.51 -2.30
C ILE A 98 3.65 0.06 -1.43
N LYS A 99 3.60 -1.24 -1.14
CA LYS A 99 2.62 -1.82 -0.23
C LYS A 99 3.01 -1.52 1.21
N LEU A 100 2.06 -1.04 2.01
CA LEU A 100 2.23 -0.77 3.43
C LEU A 100 2.28 -2.08 4.23
N SER A 101 3.26 -2.18 5.11
CA SER A 101 3.29 -3.18 6.17
C SER A 101 2.36 -2.76 7.30
N LYS A 102 1.86 -3.72 8.08
CA LYS A 102 1.15 -3.41 9.32
C LYS A 102 2.08 -2.66 10.28
N GLY A 103 1.57 -1.65 10.97
CA GLY A 103 2.33 -0.81 11.89
C GLY A 103 2.96 0.40 11.20
N SER A 104 4.12 0.82 11.70
CA SER A 104 4.77 2.06 11.25
C SER A 104 5.56 1.87 9.96
N ASN A 105 5.40 2.80 9.03
CA ASN A 105 6.10 2.86 7.74
C ASN A 105 6.66 4.27 7.56
N TYR A 106 7.93 4.39 7.15
CA TYR A 106 8.62 5.67 6.99
C TYR A 106 9.27 5.75 5.62
N PHE A 107 9.09 6.88 4.95
CA PHE A 107 9.62 7.11 3.61
C PHE A 107 10.25 8.49 3.53
N ILE A 108 11.42 8.58 2.89
CA ILE A 108 12.16 9.82 2.67
C ILE A 108 12.69 9.90 1.24
N CYS A 109 13.00 11.12 0.80
CA CYS A 109 13.89 11.35 -0.35
C CYS A 109 15.30 11.60 0.20
N THR A 110 16.29 10.82 -0.25
CA THR A 110 17.67 10.91 0.26
C THR A 110 18.56 11.88 -0.51
N LEU A 111 18.02 12.55 -1.54
CA LEU A 111 18.77 13.58 -2.24
C LEU A 111 19.11 14.74 -1.28
N PRO A 112 20.31 15.34 -1.38
CA PRO A 112 20.80 16.30 -0.40
C PRO A 112 19.80 17.44 -0.10
N GLY A 113 19.41 17.59 1.17
CA GLY A 113 18.49 18.63 1.64
C GLY A 113 16.99 18.36 1.42
N HIS A 114 16.61 17.32 0.67
CA HIS A 114 15.21 17.08 0.32
C HIS A 114 14.38 16.61 1.52
N CYS A 115 14.87 15.63 2.28
CA CYS A 115 14.19 15.14 3.47
C CYS A 115 14.02 16.25 4.52
N GLN A 116 15.06 17.07 4.73
CA GLN A 116 15.05 18.22 5.64
C GLN A 116 14.04 19.29 5.20
N SER A 117 13.81 19.40 3.89
CA SER A 117 12.80 20.29 3.29
C SER A 117 11.40 19.66 3.24
N GLY A 118 11.10 18.71 4.14
CA GLY A 118 9.77 18.12 4.30
C GLY A 118 9.40 17.04 3.27
N MET A 119 10.36 16.55 2.47
CA MET A 119 10.13 15.44 1.52
C MET A 119 10.26 14.08 2.23
N LYS A 120 9.39 13.88 3.21
CA LYS A 120 9.33 12.72 4.10
C LYS A 120 7.90 12.48 4.58
N ILE A 121 7.49 11.23 4.76
CA ILE A 121 6.19 10.88 5.36
C ILE A 121 6.33 9.72 6.36
N ALA A 122 5.54 9.80 7.43
CA ALA A 122 5.37 8.74 8.43
C ALA A 122 3.90 8.29 8.45
N ILE A 123 3.68 6.99 8.40
CA ILE A 123 2.35 6.38 8.32
C ILE A 123 2.25 5.23 9.32
N THR A 124 1.16 5.17 10.06
CA THR A 124 0.77 3.98 10.83
C THR A 124 -0.39 3.30 10.12
N ALA A 125 -0.19 2.05 9.71
CA ALA A 125 -1.21 1.23 9.06
C ALA A 125 -1.78 0.21 10.05
N SER A 126 -3.10 0.23 10.25
CA SER A 126 -3.81 -0.71 11.14
C SER A 126 -3.97 -2.11 10.54
#